data_AF-W1Y0T8-F1
#
_entry.id   AF-W1Y0T8-F1
#
_cell.length_a   1.000
_cell.length_b   1.000
_cell.length_c   1.000
_cell.angle_alpha   90.00
_cell.angle_beta   90.00
_cell.angle_gamma   90.00
#
_symmetry.space_group_name_H-M   'P 1'
#
loop_
_entity.id
_entity.type
_entity.pdbx_description
1 polymer ?
#
loop_
_entity_poly.entity_id
_entity_poly.type
_entity_poly.pdbx_seq_one_letter_code
_entity_poly.pdbx_strand_id
1 'polypeptide(L)' 'VTAESISHQSYRRLLSRAREYVLENMSEPVTVLDLCNQLHVSRRTLQNAFHAILGIGPNAWLKRIRLNAVRRELISPWSQ' A
#
# COMPACT_ATOMS: atom_id res chain seq x y z
N VAL A 1 -0.75 7.66 -27.15
CA VAL A 1 -0.57 7.45 -25.69
C VAL A 1 0.92 7.31 -25.40
N THR A 2 1.52 8.20 -24.61
CA THR A 2 2.97 8.18 -24.34
C THR A 2 3.35 7.06 -23.36
N ALA A 3 4.58 6.55 -23.41
CA ALA A 3 5.08 5.47 -22.53
C ALA A 3 4.97 5.80 -21.03
N GLU A 4 5.03 7.09 -20.69
CA GLU A 4 4.84 7.62 -19.34
C GLU A 4 3.40 7.41 -18.83
N SER A 5 2.40 7.61 -19.71
CA SER A 5 0.99 7.36 -19.39
C SER A 5 0.70 5.87 -19.13
N ILE A 6 1.36 4.98 -19.87
CA ILE A 6 1.22 3.52 -19.71
C ILE A 6 1.82 3.07 -18.37
N SER A 7 3.01 3.55 -18.04
CA SER A 7 3.69 3.25 -16.78
C SER A 7 2.88 3.72 -15.57
N HIS A 8 2.29 4.92 -15.65
CA HIS A 8 1.44 5.47 -14.62
C HIS A 8 0.15 4.65 -14.41
N GLN A 9 -0.47 4.16 -15.49
CA GLN A 9 -1.64 3.28 -15.39
C GLN A 9 -1.30 1.91 -14.78
N SER A 10 -0.14 1.34 -15.12
CA SER A 10 0.35 0.10 -14.52
C SER A 10 0.67 0.28 -13.03
N TYR A 11 1.27 1.41 -12.64
CA TYR A 11 1.51 1.73 -11.23
C TYR A 11 0.21 1.93 -10.43
N ARG A 12 -0.81 2.56 -11.02
CA ARG A 12 -2.14 2.65 -10.38
C ARG A 12 -2.73 1.27 -10.13
N ARG A 13 -2.68 0.37 -11.12
CA ARG A 13 -3.16 -1.01 -10.96
C ARG A 13 -2.37 -1.78 -9.88
N LEU A 14 -1.05 -1.61 -9.85
CA LEU A 14 -0.19 -2.22 -8.84
C LEU A 14 -0.57 -1.74 -7.42
N LEU A 15 -0.81 -0.44 -7.23
CA LEU A 15 -1.19 0.10 -5.93
C LEU A 15 -2.62 -0.25 -5.51
N SER A 16 -3.55 -0.40 -6.46
CA SER A 16 -4.88 -0.94 -6.16
C SER A 16 -4.78 -2.34 -5.57
N ARG A 17 -4.00 -3.23 -6.19
CA ARG A 17 -3.75 -4.59 -5.67
C ARG A 17 -3.02 -4.58 -4.32
N ALA A 18 -2.05 -3.69 -4.14
CA ALA A 18 -1.37 -3.52 -2.86
C ALA A 18 -2.34 -3.13 -1.75
N ARG A 19 -3.30 -2.25 -2.06
CA ARG A 19 -4.35 -1.82 -1.14
C ARG A 19 -5.32 -2.95 -0.81
N GLU A 20 -5.79 -3.68 -1.82
CA GLU A 20 -6.68 -4.84 -1.64
C GLU A 20 -6.04 -5.86 -0.70
N TYR A 21 -4.79 -6.24 -0.94
CA TYR A 21 -4.06 -7.18 -0.08
C TYR A 21 -3.95 -6.71 1.37
N VAL A 22 -3.66 -5.42 1.60
CA VAL A 22 -3.59 -4.88 2.97
C VAL A 22 -4.95 -4.88 3.66
N LEU A 23 -6.03 -4.64 2.92
CA LEU A 23 -7.40 -4.68 3.48
C LEU A 23 -7.84 -6.11 3.81
N GLU A 24 -7.42 -7.10 3.03
CA GLU A 24 -7.69 -8.51 3.28
C GLU A 24 -6.90 -9.06 4.49
N ASN A 25 -5.74 -8.46 4.80
CA ASN A 25 -4.83 -8.93 5.85
C ASN A 25 -4.74 -7.94 7.02
N MET A 26 -5.81 -7.21 7.35
CA MET A 26 -5.77 -6.18 8.41
C MET A 26 -5.48 -6.72 9.82
N SER A 27 -5.70 -8.02 10.07
CA SER A 27 -5.42 -8.67 11.35
C SER A 27 -3.93 -8.77 11.68
N GLU A 28 -3.08 -8.83 10.65
CA GLU A 28 -1.63 -8.99 10.81
C GLU A 28 -0.87 -7.86 10.11
N PRO A 29 0.28 -7.42 10.66
CA PRO A 29 1.01 -6.33 10.04
C PRO A 29 1.68 -6.73 8.71
N VAL A 30 1.08 -6.32 7.59
CA VAL A 30 1.70 -6.45 6.26
C VAL A 30 3.04 -5.71 6.18
N THR A 31 4.06 -6.40 5.67
CA THR A 31 5.39 -5.84 5.42
C THR A 31 5.58 -5.47 3.94
N VAL A 32 6.65 -4.72 3.65
CA VAL A 32 7.05 -4.43 2.25
C VAL A 32 7.44 -5.71 1.52
N LEU A 33 8.00 -6.71 2.21
CA LEU A 33 8.38 -7.97 1.59
C LEU A 33 7.14 -8.76 1.16
N ASP A 34 6.10 -8.79 1.99
CA ASP A 34 4.83 -9.45 1.67
C ASP A 34 4.20 -8.82 0.42
N LEU A 35 4.22 -7.49 0.32
CA LEU A 35 3.77 -6.79 -0.89
C LEU A 35 4.60 -7.15 -2.13
N CYS A 36 5.92 -7.28 -2.00
CA CYS A 36 6.77 -7.68 -3.14
C CYS A 36 6.42 -9.09 -3.61
N ASN A 37 6.23 -10.01 -2.66
CA ASN A 37 5.92 -11.42 -2.93
C ASN A 37 4.52 -11.56 -3.55
N GLN A 38 3.52 -10.93 -2.94
CA GLN A 38 2.12 -10.99 -3.40
C GLN A 38 1.93 -10.36 -4.78
N LEU A 39 2.62 -9.25 -5.05
CA LEU A 39 2.46 -8.51 -6.30
C LEU A 39 3.42 -8.97 -7.39
N HIS A 40 4.32 -9.90 -7.09
CA HIS A 40 5.37 -10.41 -7.97
C HIS A 40 6.23 -9.30 -8.59
N VAL A 41 6.65 -8.33 -7.75
CA VAL A 41 7.50 -7.22 -8.18
C VAL A 41 8.73 -7.07 -7.32
N SER A 42 9.78 -6.51 -7.90
CA SER A 42 10.95 -6.12 -7.12
C SER A 42 10.60 -5.00 -6.15
N ARG A 43 11.36 -4.91 -5.05
CA ARG A 43 11.28 -3.79 -4.10
C ARG A 43 11.47 -2.42 -4.79
N ARG A 44 12.35 -2.34 -5.80
CA ARG A 44 12.60 -1.12 -6.57
C ARG A 44 11.38 -0.71 -7.39
N THR A 45 10.73 -1.66 -8.07
CA THR A 45 9.48 -1.42 -8.82
C THR A 45 8.38 -0.92 -7.89
N LEU A 46 8.23 -1.57 -6.73
CA LEU A 46 7.26 -1.17 -5.72
C LEU A 46 7.53 0.26 -5.23
N GLN A 47 8.78 0.59 -4.86
CA GLN A 47 9.17 1.93 -4.44
C GLN A 47 8.86 3.00 -5.50
N ASN A 48 9.21 2.74 -6.76
CA ASN A 48 8.97 3.67 -7.87
C ASN A 48 7.47 3.91 -8.06
N ALA A 49 6.64 2.86 -8.04
CA ALA A 49 5.19 2.99 -8.17
C ALA A 49 4.58 3.81 -7.02
N PHE A 50 5.02 3.54 -5.80
CA PHE A 50 4.60 4.27 -4.60
C PHE A 50 4.97 5.76 -4.68
N HIS A 51 6.21 6.10 -5.03
CA HIS A 51 6.61 7.50 -5.21
C HIS A 51 5.89 8.18 -6.37
N ALA A 52 5.75 7.50 -7.52
CA ALA A 52 5.14 8.08 -8.71
C ALA A 52 3.65 8.42 -8.52
N ILE A 53 2.90 7.61 -7.75
CA ILE A 53 1.44 7.79 -7.60
C ILE A 53 1.07 8.46 -6.28
N LEU A 54 1.74 8.14 -5.17
CA LEU A 54 1.37 8.60 -3.82
C LEU A 54 2.36 9.62 -3.24
N GLY A 55 3.49 9.86 -3.91
CA GLY A 55 4.55 10.76 -3.42
C GLY A 55 5.31 10.25 -2.19
N ILE A 56 5.03 9.03 -1.71
CA ILE A 56 5.64 8.43 -0.53
C ILE A 56 6.00 6.97 -0.77
N GLY A 57 7.03 6.47 -0.07
CA GLY A 57 7.45 5.08 -0.19
C GLY A 57 6.52 4.08 0.51
N PRO A 58 6.64 2.77 0.19
CA PRO A 58 5.73 1.72 0.70
C PRO A 58 5.76 1.60 2.24
N ASN A 59 6.93 1.74 2.87
CA ASN A 59 7.04 1.73 4.34
C ASN A 59 6.25 2.88 5.00
N ALA A 60 6.34 4.09 4.44
CA ALA A 60 5.64 5.25 4.99
C ALA A 60 4.12 5.10 4.83
N TRP A 61 3.68 4.55 3.70
CA TRP A 61 2.28 4.25 3.46
C TRP A 61 1.73 3.16 4.39
N LEU A 62 2.46 2.04 4.58
CA LEU A 62 2.07 0.99 5.53
C LEU A 62 1.95 1.52 6.96
N LYS A 63 2.91 2.35 7.41
CA LYS A 63 2.83 3.02 8.72
C LYS A 63 1.57 3.89 8.85
N ARG A 64 1.22 4.66 7.81
CA ARG A 64 0.00 5.48 7.80
C ARG A 64 -1.26 4.63 7.92
N ILE A 65 -1.35 3.53 7.19
CA ILE A 65 -2.50 2.61 7.28
C ILE A 65 -2.64 2.07 8.70
N ARG A 66 -1.56 1.56 9.27
CA ARG A 66 -1.56 1.00 10.64
C ARG A 66 -1.98 2.04 11.68
N LEU A 67 -1.43 3.24 11.61
CA LEU A 67 -1.81 4.33 12.52
C LEU A 67 -3.29 4.71 12.36
N ASN A 68 -3.82 4.68 11.14
CA ASN A 68 -5.23 4.97 10.91
C ASN A 68 -6.15 3.86 11.42
N ALA A 69 -5.74 2.58 11.32
CA ALA A 69 -6.48 1.46 11.90
C ALA A 69 -6.54 1.57 13.43
N VAL A 70 -5.38 1.75 14.08
CA VAL A 70 -5.29 1.93 15.54
C VAL A 70 -6.11 3.15 16.01
N ARG A 71 -6.06 4.28 15.28
CA ARG A 71 -6.90 5.44 15.61
C ARG A 71 -8.39 5.12 15.55
N ARG A 72 -8.85 4.32 14.58
CA ARG A 72 -10.26 3.94 14.46
C ARG A 72 -10.70 3.05 15.62
N GLU A 73 -9.83 2.14 16.07
CA GLU A 73 -10.07 1.31 17.26
C GLU A 73 -10.18 2.16 18.52
N LEU A 74 -9.25 3.12 18.72
CA LEU A 74 -9.22 3.98 19.91
C LEU A 74 -10.32 5.05 19.95
N ILE A 75 -10.82 5.51 18.80
CA ILE A 75 -11.85 6.57 18.72
C ILE A 75 -13.27 6.00 18.74
N SER A 76 -13.45 4.67 18.61
CA SER A 76 -14.75 4.04 18.80
C SER A 76 -15.22 4.26 20.25
N PRO A 77 -16.28 5.06 20.51
CA PRO A 77 -16.55 5.63 21.84
C PRO A 77 -17.02 4.62 22.90
N TRP A 78 -17.16 3.35 22.55
CA TRP A 78 -17.49 2.26 23.48
C TRP A 78 -16.89 0.94 22.96
N SER A 79 -15.56 0.83 22.98
CA SER A 79 -14.93 -0.50 23.12
C SER A 79 -15.23 -0.96 24.55
N GLN A 80 -15.98 -2.07 24.68
CA GLN A 80 -16.43 -2.66 25.97
C GLN A 80 -15.36 -2.72 27.05
#